data_AF-A0A0W0V9M4-F1
#
_entry.id   AF-A0A0W0V9M4-F1
#
_cell.length_a   1.000
_cell.length_b   1.000
_cell.length_c   1.000
_cell.angle_alpha   90.00
_cell.angle_beta   90.00
_cell.angle_gamma   90.00
#
_symmetry.space_group_name_H-M   'P 1'
#
loop_
_entity.id
_entity.type
_entity.pdbx_description
1 polymer ?
#
loop_
_entity_poly.entity_id
_entity_poly.type
_entity_poly.pdbx_seq_one_letter_code
_entity_poly.pdbx_strand_id
1 'polypeptide(L)'
;MLSEACKKEYYQAMLAKDSSYNGIFYVGVITTHVFCLPSCPARKPKFGHCEFFTTAQQALLASFRPCKRCQPLSSPNQTSKLVQTLVQAVEQNPEKRWKNSDLEALSCNAATARRQFKKRFGMTFIEYARARRIGLAVKKIRAGDSIIETQIATGYESGSGFRDAFSRIMGAAPSKPHQLQLLKASWLDSPLGPMIAIASDEALYLLEFIDRRGLELEVERLRRKTHCAIVPGKNSVIEAIEMELKDYFAGHLSTFQTPLKLTGTVFQCQVWQTLMKIPLGETRSYAELAQLLCKPTAYRAVAQANGANQIAIVIPCHRVINSNNSLGGYGGGIARKKWLLEHEGKSCLPSINIQP
;
A
#
# COMPACT_ATOMS: atom_id res chain seq x y z
N MET A 1 13.14 -5.57 8.91
CA MET A 1 13.09 -6.56 7.80
C MET A 1 13.39 -7.96 8.33
N LEU A 2 12.79 -9.02 7.79
CA LEU A 2 13.19 -10.40 8.14
C LEU A 2 14.56 -10.68 7.53
N SER A 3 15.52 -11.12 8.34
CA SER A 3 16.84 -11.53 7.84
C SER A 3 16.71 -12.75 6.91
N GLU A 4 17.67 -12.94 6.00
CA GLU A 4 17.70 -14.13 5.15
C GLU A 4 17.74 -15.43 5.97
N ALA A 5 18.43 -15.42 7.12
CA ALA A 5 18.40 -16.52 8.07
C ALA A 5 16.97 -16.82 8.57
N CYS A 6 16.24 -15.78 8.97
CA CYS A 6 14.86 -15.90 9.45
C CYS A 6 13.90 -16.37 8.34
N LYS A 7 14.07 -15.89 7.09
CA LYS A 7 13.29 -16.38 5.95
C LYS A 7 13.53 -17.87 5.69
N LYS A 8 14.78 -18.33 5.76
CA LYS A 8 15.14 -19.74 5.61
C LYS A 8 14.52 -20.60 6.72
N GLU A 9 14.59 -20.13 7.96
CA GLU A 9 13.93 -20.78 9.12
C GLU A 9 12.42 -20.92 8.88
N TYR A 10 11.74 -19.81 8.53
CA TYR A 10 10.31 -19.82 8.24
C TYR A 10 9.95 -20.74 7.07
N TYR A 11 10.82 -20.84 6.06
CA TYR A 11 10.62 -21.80 4.99
C TYR A 11 10.67 -23.25 5.47
N GLN A 12 11.64 -23.59 6.33
CA GLN A 12 11.73 -24.94 6.92
C GLN A 12 10.52 -25.26 7.80
N ALA A 13 10.10 -24.32 8.66
CA ALA A 13 8.88 -24.47 9.47
C ALA A 13 7.64 -24.69 8.58
N MET A 14 7.53 -23.97 7.46
CA MET A 14 6.46 -24.17 6.48
C MET A 14 6.52 -25.57 5.83
N LEU A 15 7.70 -26.06 5.45
CA LEU A 15 7.88 -27.40 4.87
C LEU A 15 7.46 -28.49 5.86
N ALA A 16 7.87 -28.35 7.12
CA ALA A 16 7.51 -29.24 8.22
C ALA A 16 6.02 -29.15 8.62
N LYS A 17 5.29 -28.14 8.13
CA LYS A 17 3.92 -27.80 8.56
C LYS A 17 3.82 -27.55 10.06
N ASP A 18 4.87 -26.98 10.65
CA ASP A 18 4.93 -26.77 12.09
C ASP A 18 3.86 -25.76 12.54
N SER A 19 2.91 -26.24 13.36
CA SER A 19 1.84 -25.42 13.91
C SER A 19 2.29 -24.50 15.03
N SER A 20 3.47 -24.72 15.64
CA SER A 20 4.03 -23.83 16.67
C SER A 20 4.28 -22.41 16.11
N TYR A 21 4.57 -22.30 14.82
CA TYR A 21 4.76 -21.04 14.12
C TYR A 21 3.46 -20.36 13.67
N ASN A 22 2.29 -20.96 13.91
CA ASN A 22 1.02 -20.33 13.57
C ASN A 22 0.84 -19.02 14.36
N GLY A 23 0.73 -17.91 13.65
CA GLY A 23 0.63 -16.57 14.26
C GLY A 23 1.97 -15.88 14.49
N ILE A 24 3.10 -16.58 14.29
CA ILE A 24 4.45 -15.98 14.23
C ILE A 24 4.67 -15.37 12.83
N PHE A 25 4.31 -16.12 11.79
CA PHE A 25 4.40 -15.63 10.42
C PHE A 25 3.29 -16.18 9.52
N TYR A 26 3.20 -15.58 8.33
CA TYR A 26 2.38 -15.99 7.20
C TYR A 26 3.28 -16.10 5.97
N VAL A 27 2.98 -17.07 5.11
CA VAL A 27 3.69 -17.24 3.84
C VAL A 27 2.78 -16.82 2.68
N GLY A 28 3.17 -15.80 1.94
CA GLY A 28 2.61 -15.43 0.64
C GLY A 28 3.24 -16.23 -0.48
N VAL A 29 2.40 -16.86 -1.31
CA VAL A 29 2.84 -17.59 -2.50
C VAL A 29 2.74 -16.65 -3.70
N ILE A 30 3.87 -16.14 -4.18
CA ILE A 30 3.96 -15.07 -5.19
C ILE A 30 3.17 -15.44 -6.44
N THR A 31 3.31 -16.67 -6.93
CA THR A 31 2.66 -17.13 -8.16
C THR A 31 1.14 -17.17 -8.10
N THR A 32 0.56 -17.36 -6.91
CA THR A 32 -0.90 -17.48 -6.74
C THR A 32 -1.54 -16.30 -6.01
N HIS A 33 -0.73 -15.41 -5.45
CA HIS A 33 -1.13 -14.36 -4.51
C HIS A 33 -2.00 -14.88 -3.37
N VAL A 34 -1.68 -16.06 -2.84
CA VAL A 34 -2.37 -16.63 -1.68
C VAL A 34 -1.42 -16.58 -0.50
N PHE A 35 -1.86 -16.05 0.64
CA PHE A 35 -1.13 -16.19 1.89
C PHE A 35 -1.73 -17.27 2.80
N CYS A 36 -0.85 -18.00 3.47
CA CYS A 36 -1.17 -19.17 4.28
C CYS A 36 -0.54 -19.09 5.68
N LEU A 37 -1.09 -19.90 6.59
CA LEU A 37 -0.41 -20.30 7.83
C LEU A 37 0.74 -21.29 7.51
N PRO A 38 1.79 -21.38 8.34
CA PRO A 38 2.88 -22.36 8.15
C PRO A 38 2.38 -23.81 8.13
N SER A 39 1.43 -24.13 9.00
CA SER A 39 0.76 -25.44 9.09
C SER A 39 -0.19 -25.76 7.92
N CYS A 40 -0.33 -24.88 6.92
CA CYS A 40 -1.28 -25.08 5.84
C CYS A 40 -1.02 -26.41 5.09
N PRO A 41 -2.07 -27.22 4.83
CA PRO A 41 -1.93 -28.50 4.14
C PRO A 41 -1.75 -28.37 2.62
N ALA A 42 -1.78 -27.15 2.07
CA ALA A 42 -1.56 -26.93 0.64
C ALA A 42 -0.16 -27.37 0.19
N ARG A 43 -0.02 -27.66 -1.11
CA ARG A 43 1.27 -27.97 -1.73
C ARG A 43 2.24 -26.82 -1.47
N LYS A 44 3.46 -27.16 -1.03
CA LYS A 44 4.47 -26.18 -0.65
C LYS A 44 5.14 -25.59 -1.89
N PRO A 45 5.23 -24.26 -2.02
CA PRO A 45 5.96 -23.62 -3.11
C PRO A 45 7.48 -23.75 -2.93
N LYS A 46 8.23 -23.49 -4.00
CA LYS A 46 9.69 -23.30 -3.94
C LYS A 46 10.01 -22.02 -3.14
N PHE A 47 11.16 -22.00 -2.46
CA PHE A 47 11.59 -20.86 -1.63
C PHE A 47 11.55 -19.52 -2.39
N GLY A 48 12.03 -19.46 -3.63
CA GLY A 48 12.01 -18.23 -4.44
C GLY A 48 10.61 -17.72 -4.81
N HIS A 49 9.55 -18.50 -4.58
CA HIS A 49 8.15 -18.09 -4.76
C HIS A 49 7.45 -17.78 -3.43
N CYS A 50 8.22 -17.68 -2.33
CA CYS A 50 7.72 -17.35 -1.01
C CYS A 50 8.06 -15.91 -0.65
N GLU A 51 7.07 -15.21 -0.11
CA GLU A 51 7.26 -13.98 0.64
C GLU A 51 6.74 -14.20 2.07
N PHE A 52 7.45 -13.69 3.07
CA PHE A 52 7.12 -13.93 4.47
C PHE A 52 6.66 -12.66 5.16
N PHE A 53 5.58 -12.77 5.92
CA PHE A 53 4.95 -11.66 6.62
C PHE A 53 4.80 -12.01 8.10
N THR A 54 5.05 -11.06 8.99
CA THR A 54 4.84 -11.29 10.44
C THR A 54 3.40 -11.01 10.86
N THR A 55 2.61 -10.36 10.00
CA THR A 55 1.19 -10.09 10.25
C THR A 55 0.34 -10.38 9.01
N ALA A 56 -0.91 -10.81 9.23
CA ALA A 56 -1.88 -10.96 8.15
C ALA A 56 -2.12 -9.64 7.40
N GLN A 57 -1.97 -8.51 8.10
CA GLN A 57 -2.10 -7.18 7.51
C GLN A 57 -1.06 -6.90 6.44
N GLN A 58 0.21 -7.22 6.70
CA GLN A 58 1.26 -7.05 5.70
C GLN A 58 0.94 -7.86 4.44
N ALA A 59 0.55 -9.14 4.59
CA ALA A 59 0.17 -9.98 3.46
C ALA A 59 -1.02 -9.41 2.66
N LEU A 60 -2.05 -8.92 3.35
CA LEU A 60 -3.22 -8.31 2.72
C LEU A 60 -2.89 -7.01 1.98
N LEU A 61 -2.08 -6.14 2.58
CA LEU A 61 -1.62 -4.89 1.96
C LEU A 61 -0.72 -5.17 0.76
N ALA A 62 0.07 -6.25 0.80
CA ALA A 62 0.81 -6.80 -0.33
C ALA A 62 -0.08 -7.52 -1.37
N SER A 63 -1.41 -7.36 -1.29
CA SER A 63 -2.39 -7.91 -2.24
C SER A 63 -2.49 -9.44 -2.27
N PHE A 64 -2.00 -10.14 -1.24
CA PHE A 64 -2.25 -11.58 -1.09
C PHE A 64 -3.65 -11.82 -0.53
N ARG A 65 -4.39 -12.75 -1.14
CA ARG A 65 -5.68 -13.22 -0.62
C ARG A 65 -5.49 -14.29 0.46
N PRO A 66 -6.37 -14.38 1.47
CA PRO A 66 -6.31 -15.47 2.44
C PRO A 66 -6.57 -16.82 1.78
N CYS A 67 -5.82 -17.85 2.22
CA CYS A 67 -6.00 -19.21 1.75
C CYS A 67 -7.37 -19.78 2.16
N LYS A 68 -8.08 -20.40 1.22
CA LYS A 68 -9.37 -21.07 1.49
C LYS A 68 -9.21 -22.38 2.27
N ARG A 69 -8.02 -22.99 2.26
CA ARG A 69 -7.75 -24.27 2.93
C ARG A 69 -7.44 -24.10 4.41
N CYS A 70 -6.44 -23.28 4.75
CA CYS A 70 -6.06 -23.04 6.15
C CYS A 70 -6.80 -21.87 6.80
N GLN A 71 -7.58 -21.10 6.02
CA GLN A 71 -8.40 -19.98 6.49
C GLN A 71 -7.68 -19.09 7.52
N PRO A 72 -6.55 -18.45 7.13
CA PRO A 72 -5.61 -17.83 8.07
C PRO A 72 -6.19 -16.67 8.89
N LEU A 73 -7.38 -16.17 8.51
CA LEU A 73 -8.11 -15.11 9.20
C LEU A 73 -9.24 -15.62 10.11
N SER A 74 -9.58 -16.90 10.04
CA SER A 74 -10.79 -17.49 10.65
C SER A 74 -10.51 -18.64 11.61
N SER A 75 -9.27 -18.85 12.04
CA SER A 75 -8.91 -19.95 12.95
C SER A 75 -9.85 -19.99 14.18
N PRO A 76 -10.59 -21.11 14.41
CA PRO A 76 -11.72 -21.17 15.34
C PRO A 76 -11.38 -20.79 16.78
N ASN A 77 -10.18 -21.16 17.24
CA ASN A 77 -9.78 -21.00 18.64
C ASN A 77 -9.35 -19.56 19.01
N GLN A 78 -9.37 -18.61 18.07
CA GLN A 78 -8.80 -17.26 18.28
C GLN A 78 -9.63 -16.10 17.72
N THR A 79 -10.80 -16.35 17.11
CA THR A 79 -11.54 -15.30 16.39
C THR A 79 -12.99 -15.24 16.83
N SER A 80 -13.45 -14.05 17.24
CA SER A 80 -14.85 -13.83 17.64
C SER A 80 -15.81 -14.13 16.50
N LYS A 81 -17.01 -14.63 16.82
CA LYS A 81 -18.04 -14.96 15.82
C LYS A 81 -18.32 -13.79 14.89
N LEU A 82 -18.33 -12.57 15.44
CA LEU A 82 -18.49 -11.35 14.66
C LEU A 82 -17.40 -11.17 13.59
N VAL A 83 -16.12 -11.34 13.95
CA VAL A 83 -15.02 -11.17 12.99
C VAL A 83 -15.10 -12.25 11.91
N GLN A 84 -15.47 -13.49 12.26
CA GLN A 84 -15.69 -14.55 11.28
C GLN A 84 -16.79 -14.17 10.27
N THR A 85 -17.95 -13.69 10.75
CA THR A 85 -19.07 -13.25 9.89
C THR A 85 -18.63 -12.14 8.94
N LEU A 86 -17.91 -11.14 9.44
CA LEU A 86 -17.44 -10.01 8.63
C LEU A 86 -16.38 -10.42 7.59
N VAL A 87 -15.44 -11.30 7.96
CA VAL A 87 -14.47 -11.87 7.01
C VAL A 87 -15.18 -12.66 5.92
N GLN A 88 -16.14 -13.51 6.30
CA GLN A 88 -16.92 -14.32 5.37
C GLN A 88 -17.73 -13.45 4.39
N ALA A 89 -18.38 -12.39 4.89
CA ALA A 89 -19.16 -11.48 4.06
C ALA A 89 -18.30 -10.81 2.96
N VAL A 90 -17.07 -10.40 3.30
CA VAL A 90 -16.11 -9.85 2.33
C VAL A 90 -15.61 -10.91 1.37
N GLU A 91 -15.27 -12.12 1.84
CA GLU A 91 -14.77 -13.18 0.94
C GLU A 91 -15.85 -13.73 -0.01
N GLN A 92 -17.13 -13.62 0.35
CA GLN A 92 -18.27 -13.90 -0.53
C GLN A 92 -18.51 -12.78 -1.56
N ASN A 93 -18.26 -11.52 -1.18
CA ASN A 93 -18.45 -10.35 -2.05
C ASN A 93 -17.19 -9.46 -2.12
N PRO A 94 -16.06 -9.99 -2.64
CA PRO A 94 -14.77 -9.30 -2.54
C PRO A 94 -14.65 -8.08 -3.45
N GLU A 95 -15.53 -7.93 -4.45
CA GLU A 95 -15.57 -6.75 -5.34
C GLU A 95 -16.39 -5.59 -4.75
N LYS A 96 -17.24 -5.85 -3.74
CA LYS A 96 -18.13 -4.84 -3.14
C LYS A 96 -17.33 -3.70 -2.52
N ARG A 97 -17.79 -2.46 -2.74
CA ARG A 97 -17.29 -1.28 -2.02
C ARG A 97 -18.00 -1.14 -0.68
N TRP A 98 -17.46 -1.80 0.35
CA TRP A 98 -17.98 -1.76 1.71
C TRP A 98 -17.87 -0.35 2.33
N LYS A 99 -18.95 0.08 2.98
CA LYS A 99 -19.11 1.33 3.73
C LYS A 99 -19.52 1.01 5.18
N ASN A 100 -19.44 2.00 6.07
CA ASN A 100 -19.89 1.81 7.46
C ASN A 100 -21.38 1.46 7.55
N SER A 101 -22.22 2.03 6.67
CA SER A 101 -23.66 1.74 6.60
C SER A 101 -23.95 0.28 6.22
N ASP A 102 -23.03 -0.43 5.56
CA ASP A 102 -23.22 -1.85 5.24
C ASP A 102 -23.14 -2.77 6.47
N LEU A 103 -22.56 -2.29 7.58
CA LEU A 103 -22.38 -3.09 8.80
C LEU A 103 -23.69 -3.23 9.58
N GLU A 104 -24.60 -2.26 9.44
CA GLU A 104 -25.93 -2.30 10.05
C GLU A 104 -26.73 -3.50 9.51
N ALA A 105 -26.63 -3.77 8.21
CA ALA A 105 -27.23 -4.94 7.56
C ALA A 105 -26.63 -6.28 8.02
N LEU A 106 -25.47 -6.26 8.67
CA LEU A 106 -24.82 -7.44 9.28
C LEU A 106 -25.00 -7.46 10.81
N SER A 107 -25.95 -6.68 11.33
CA SER A 107 -26.24 -6.53 12.76
C SER A 107 -25.00 -6.14 13.57
N CYS A 108 -24.13 -5.29 12.99
CA CYS A 108 -22.88 -4.88 13.59
C CYS A 108 -22.72 -3.36 13.63
N ASN A 109 -22.36 -2.84 14.80
CA ASN A 109 -21.95 -1.43 14.92
C ASN A 109 -20.56 -1.19 14.31
N ALA A 110 -20.42 -0.14 13.51
CA ALA A 110 -19.16 0.21 12.82
C ALA A 110 -17.97 0.46 13.76
N ALA A 111 -18.19 1.07 14.93
CA ALA A 111 -17.14 1.28 15.92
C ALA A 111 -16.67 -0.05 16.52
N THR A 112 -17.60 -0.97 16.78
CA THR A 112 -17.29 -2.33 17.27
C THR A 112 -16.51 -3.13 16.22
N ALA A 113 -16.97 -3.15 14.97
CA ALA A 113 -16.26 -3.80 13.87
C ALA A 113 -14.83 -3.26 13.74
N ARG A 114 -14.67 -1.92 13.75
CA ARG A 114 -13.37 -1.25 13.70
C ARG A 114 -12.47 -1.66 14.85
N ARG A 115 -12.97 -1.67 16.09
CA ARG A 115 -12.20 -2.04 17.28
C ARG A 115 -11.73 -3.49 17.22
N GLN A 116 -12.63 -4.42 16.90
CA GLN A 116 -12.34 -5.85 16.82
C GLN A 116 -11.33 -6.16 15.70
N PHE A 117 -11.51 -5.58 14.51
CA PHE A 117 -10.57 -5.73 13.40
C PHE A 117 -9.20 -5.13 13.73
N LYS A 118 -9.15 -3.93 14.32
CA LYS A 118 -7.87 -3.31 14.73
C LYS A 118 -7.14 -4.17 15.75
N LYS A 119 -7.86 -4.70 16.74
CA LYS A 119 -7.28 -5.57 17.78
C LYS A 119 -6.69 -6.85 17.17
N ARG A 120 -7.37 -7.46 16.20
CA ARG A 120 -6.97 -8.76 15.65
C ARG A 120 -5.98 -8.67 14.50
N PHE A 121 -6.22 -7.75 13.56
CA PHE A 121 -5.50 -7.67 12.29
C PHE A 121 -4.69 -6.38 12.14
N GLY A 122 -4.71 -5.44 13.09
CA GLY A 122 -4.01 -4.16 12.94
C GLY A 122 -4.60 -3.21 11.88
N MET A 123 -5.72 -3.59 11.26
CA MET A 123 -6.45 -2.79 10.27
C MET A 123 -7.94 -2.71 10.63
N THR A 124 -8.65 -1.78 10.02
CA THR A 124 -10.11 -1.68 10.11
C THR A 124 -10.80 -2.62 9.12
N PHE A 125 -12.07 -2.96 9.37
CA PHE A 125 -12.89 -3.74 8.44
C PHE A 125 -12.92 -3.13 7.02
N ILE A 126 -13.02 -1.81 6.91
CA ILE A 126 -13.06 -1.11 5.62
C ILE A 126 -11.71 -1.19 4.90
N GLU A 127 -10.59 -1.12 5.64
CA GLU A 127 -9.24 -1.31 5.06
C GLU A 127 -9.06 -2.75 4.57
N TYR A 128 -9.53 -3.74 5.34
CA TYR A 128 -9.54 -5.15 4.92
C TYR A 128 -10.33 -5.34 3.63
N ALA A 129 -11.60 -4.92 3.59
CA ALA A 129 -12.45 -5.05 2.43
C ALA A 129 -11.86 -4.35 1.19
N ARG A 130 -11.24 -3.18 1.39
CA ARG A 130 -10.55 -2.46 0.31
C ARG A 130 -9.33 -3.23 -0.21
N ALA A 131 -8.46 -3.72 0.68
CA ALA A 131 -7.29 -4.50 0.31
C ALA A 131 -7.69 -5.77 -0.47
N ARG A 132 -8.79 -6.43 -0.08
CA ARG A 132 -9.35 -7.59 -0.81
C ARG A 132 -9.82 -7.23 -2.21
N ARG A 133 -10.61 -6.17 -2.34
CA ARG A 133 -11.09 -5.67 -3.64
C ARG A 133 -9.95 -5.31 -4.60
N ILE A 134 -8.88 -4.76 -4.04
CA ILE A 134 -7.70 -4.35 -4.80
C ILE A 134 -6.85 -5.53 -5.23
N GLY A 135 -6.63 -6.51 -4.35
CA GLY A 135 -5.94 -7.74 -4.73
C GLY A 135 -6.62 -8.48 -5.90
N LEU A 136 -7.94 -8.33 -6.08
CA LEU A 136 -8.63 -8.84 -7.27
C LEU A 136 -8.26 -8.08 -8.55
N ALA A 137 -8.19 -6.76 -8.50
CA ALA A 137 -7.78 -5.95 -9.64
C ALA A 137 -6.33 -6.30 -10.05
N VAL A 138 -5.43 -6.37 -9.07
CA VAL A 138 -4.01 -6.72 -9.27
C VAL A 138 -3.88 -8.12 -9.86
N LYS A 139 -4.64 -9.10 -9.37
CA LYS A 139 -4.67 -10.45 -9.93
C LYS A 139 -5.15 -10.47 -11.39
N LYS A 140 -6.19 -9.70 -11.72
CA LYS A 140 -6.70 -9.57 -13.10
C LYS A 140 -5.66 -8.91 -14.02
N ILE A 141 -4.92 -7.93 -13.51
CA ILE A 141 -3.84 -7.23 -14.23
C ILE A 141 -2.69 -8.20 -14.53
N ARG A 142 -2.13 -8.86 -13.53
CA ARG A 142 -1.00 -9.81 -13.69
C ARG A 142 -1.34 -11.02 -14.56
N ALA A 143 -2.61 -11.43 -14.59
CA ALA A 143 -3.07 -12.48 -15.51
C ALA A 143 -3.15 -11.99 -16.97
N GLY A 144 -3.28 -10.68 -17.17
CA GLY A 144 -3.41 -10.03 -18.49
C GLY A 144 -2.08 -9.63 -19.14
N ASP A 145 -0.95 -9.69 -18.43
CA ASP A 145 0.37 -9.35 -18.99
C ASP A 145 0.80 -10.27 -20.15
N SER A 146 0.18 -11.45 -20.33
CA SER A 146 0.38 -12.28 -21.54
C SER A 146 -0.31 -11.75 -22.80
N ILE A 147 -1.15 -10.72 -22.69
CA ILE A 147 -2.03 -10.23 -23.77
C ILE A 147 -1.72 -8.77 -24.15
N ILE A 148 -0.99 -8.04 -23.30
CA ILE A 148 -0.72 -6.61 -23.50
C ILE A 148 0.28 -6.37 -24.63
N GLU A 149 1.25 -7.27 -24.86
CA GLU A 149 2.23 -7.11 -25.95
C GLU A 149 1.62 -7.33 -27.35
N THR A 150 0.55 -8.11 -27.47
CA THR A 150 -0.06 -8.45 -28.77
C THR A 150 -1.13 -7.47 -29.24
N GLN A 151 -1.60 -6.56 -28.38
CA GLN A 151 -2.77 -5.70 -28.66
C GLN A 151 -2.45 -4.24 -29.00
N ILE A 152 -1.17 -3.86 -28.99
CA ILE A 152 -0.74 -2.50 -29.35
C ILE A 152 -0.77 -2.28 -30.88
N ALA A 153 -0.88 -3.35 -31.69
CA ALA A 153 -0.83 -3.26 -33.16
C ALA A 153 -2.16 -2.89 -33.84
N THR A 154 -3.31 -2.97 -33.17
CA THR A 154 -4.61 -2.69 -33.79
C THR A 154 -5.40 -1.74 -32.92
N GLY A 155 -5.75 -0.58 -33.51
CA GLY A 155 -6.56 0.45 -32.89
C GLY A 155 -7.76 -0.15 -32.17
N TYR A 156 -7.74 -0.03 -30.85
CA TYR A 156 -8.85 -0.25 -29.93
C TYR A 156 -9.56 -1.60 -30.00
N GLU A 157 -8.98 -2.65 -29.41
CA GLU A 157 -9.66 -3.84 -28.84
C GLU A 157 -8.60 -4.76 -28.20
N SER A 158 -8.37 -4.86 -26.88
CA SER A 158 -9.24 -5.38 -25.83
C SER A 158 -8.53 -5.33 -24.44
N GLY A 159 -9.03 -6.04 -23.41
CA GLY A 159 -8.47 -6.07 -22.04
C GLY A 159 -9.38 -5.52 -20.93
N SER A 160 -10.62 -6.03 -20.79
CA SER A 160 -11.68 -5.45 -19.93
C SER A 160 -11.34 -5.35 -18.44
N GLY A 161 -10.62 -6.32 -17.84
CA GLY A 161 -10.30 -6.29 -16.41
C GLY A 161 -9.27 -5.24 -15.99
N PHE A 162 -8.24 -5.04 -16.83
CA PHE A 162 -7.23 -3.99 -16.67
C PHE A 162 -7.86 -2.62 -16.89
N ARG A 163 -8.60 -2.44 -18.01
CA ARG A 163 -9.33 -1.20 -18.28
C ARG A 163 -10.35 -0.90 -17.20
N ASP A 164 -11.11 -1.86 -16.68
CA ASP A 164 -12.11 -1.57 -15.64
C ASP A 164 -11.45 -1.07 -14.35
N ALA A 165 -10.35 -1.69 -13.91
CA ALA A 165 -9.62 -1.25 -12.73
C ALA A 165 -8.95 0.11 -12.94
N PHE A 166 -8.34 0.30 -14.11
CA PHE A 166 -7.69 1.53 -14.51
C PHE A 166 -8.68 2.68 -14.68
N SER A 167 -9.77 2.51 -15.45
CA SER A 167 -10.86 3.47 -15.63
C SER A 167 -11.56 3.83 -14.32
N ARG A 168 -11.67 2.88 -13.37
CA ARG A 168 -12.22 3.17 -12.02
C ARG A 168 -11.35 4.14 -11.22
N ILE A 169 -10.03 4.13 -11.40
CA ILE A 169 -9.09 5.00 -10.71
C ILE A 169 -8.85 6.30 -11.50
N MET A 170 -8.71 6.21 -12.82
CA MET A 170 -8.36 7.32 -13.71
C MET A 170 -9.54 8.19 -14.12
N GLY A 171 -10.76 7.67 -14.06
CA GLY A 171 -11.96 8.36 -14.52
C GLY A 171 -12.00 8.53 -16.05
N ALA A 172 -12.92 9.36 -16.53
CA ALA A 172 -13.08 9.66 -17.95
C ALA A 172 -12.08 10.73 -18.42
N ALA A 173 -11.61 10.66 -19.67
CA ALA A 173 -10.76 11.69 -20.26
C ALA A 173 -11.47 13.07 -20.31
N PRO A 174 -10.74 14.20 -20.25
CA PRO A 174 -11.34 15.53 -20.37
C PRO A 174 -12.07 15.72 -21.72
N SER A 175 -13.21 16.42 -21.71
CA SER A 175 -14.11 16.54 -22.86
C SER A 175 -13.62 17.47 -23.99
N LYS A 176 -12.48 18.17 -23.83
CA LYS A 176 -11.98 19.12 -24.84
C LYS A 176 -10.44 19.07 -24.92
N PRO A 177 -9.85 18.58 -26.03
CA PRO A 177 -8.41 18.53 -26.23
C PRO A 177 -7.92 19.82 -26.92
N HIS A 178 -7.39 20.78 -26.15
CA HIS A 178 -6.46 21.76 -26.71
C HIS A 178 -5.06 21.34 -26.27
N GLN A 179 -4.25 20.84 -27.20
CA GLN A 179 -2.88 20.33 -27.00
C GLN A 179 -2.78 19.32 -25.84
N LEU A 180 -3.02 18.04 -26.14
CA LEU A 180 -2.95 16.95 -25.16
C LEU A 180 -1.52 16.80 -24.60
N GLN A 181 -1.21 17.49 -23.51
CA GLN A 181 -0.19 17.00 -22.59
C GLN A 181 -0.70 15.68 -22.02
N LEU A 182 0.07 14.61 -22.26
CA LEU A 182 -0.28 13.26 -21.83
C LEU A 182 0.51 12.94 -20.56
N LEU A 183 -0.20 12.41 -19.56
CA LEU A 183 0.42 11.72 -18.46
C LEU A 183 0.30 10.21 -18.70
N LYS A 184 1.41 9.51 -18.53
CA LYS A 184 1.43 8.05 -18.49
C LYS A 184 1.13 7.60 -17.07
N ALA A 185 0.38 6.52 -16.95
CA ALA A 185 0.16 5.86 -15.68
C ALA A 185 0.46 4.36 -15.76
N SER A 186 1.22 3.88 -14.78
CA SER A 186 1.64 2.49 -14.70
C SER A 186 1.56 1.95 -13.28
N TRP A 187 1.36 0.64 -13.19
CA TRP A 187 1.38 -0.10 -11.93
C TRP A 187 2.81 -0.50 -11.62
N LEU A 188 3.22 -0.25 -10.39
CA LEU A 188 4.53 -0.64 -9.88
C LEU A 188 4.32 -1.63 -8.73
N ASP A 189 5.00 -2.77 -8.78
CA ASP A 189 4.98 -3.72 -7.68
C ASP A 189 5.95 -3.30 -6.58
N SER A 190 5.55 -3.50 -5.32
CA SER A 190 6.42 -3.30 -4.17
C SER A 190 6.14 -4.32 -3.06
N PRO A 191 7.11 -4.58 -2.17
CA PRO A 191 6.90 -5.44 -0.98
C PRO A 191 5.76 -4.96 -0.06
N LEU A 192 5.40 -3.67 -0.12
CA LEU A 192 4.33 -3.08 0.67
C LEU A 192 2.98 -3.06 -0.06
N GLY A 193 2.93 -3.65 -1.25
CA GLY A 193 1.79 -3.70 -2.12
C GLY A 193 1.94 -2.83 -3.36
N PRO A 194 1.04 -3.03 -4.33
CA PRO A 194 1.07 -2.34 -5.60
C PRO A 194 0.85 -0.84 -5.43
N MET A 195 1.62 -0.10 -6.22
CA MET A 195 1.57 1.33 -6.33
C MET A 195 1.14 1.72 -7.74
N ILE A 196 0.69 2.96 -7.89
CA ILE A 196 0.46 3.57 -9.19
C ILE A 196 1.35 4.79 -9.32
N ALA A 197 2.10 4.85 -10.42
CA ALA A 197 2.89 5.99 -10.82
C ALA A 197 2.16 6.73 -11.94
N ILE A 198 2.11 8.05 -11.87
CA ILE A 198 1.61 8.93 -12.92
C ILE A 198 2.68 9.97 -13.22
N ALA A 199 3.13 10.06 -14.46
CA ALA A 199 4.24 10.93 -14.87
C ALA A 199 4.00 11.54 -16.26
N SER A 200 4.58 12.72 -16.50
CA SER A 200 4.91 13.17 -17.85
C SER A 200 6.29 12.63 -18.24
N ASP A 201 6.76 12.94 -19.44
CA ASP A 201 8.13 12.59 -19.86
C ASP A 201 9.21 13.39 -19.12
N GLU A 202 8.82 14.41 -18.34
CA GLU A 202 9.73 15.27 -17.58
C GLU A 202 9.77 14.95 -16.09
N ALA A 203 8.63 14.58 -15.48
CA ALA A 203 8.54 14.46 -14.03
C ALA A 203 7.42 13.54 -13.54
N LEU A 204 7.60 13.01 -12.34
CA LEU A 204 6.63 12.21 -11.59
C LEU A 204 5.64 13.12 -10.86
N TYR A 205 4.35 12.93 -11.10
CA TYR A 205 3.27 13.73 -10.52
C TYR A 205 2.60 13.04 -9.34
N LEU A 206 2.52 11.71 -9.38
CA LEU A 206 1.88 10.90 -8.35
C LEU A 206 2.58 9.55 -8.25
N LEU A 207 2.81 9.11 -7.02
CA LEU A 207 3.25 7.77 -6.69
C LEU A 207 2.55 7.37 -5.39
N GLU A 208 1.55 6.49 -5.47
CA GLU A 208 0.76 6.11 -4.30
C GLU A 208 0.35 4.65 -4.28
N PHE A 209 0.12 4.16 -3.06
CA PHE A 209 -0.48 2.84 -2.87
C PHE A 209 -1.92 2.85 -3.36
N ILE A 210 -2.30 1.83 -4.10
CA ILE A 210 -3.56 1.82 -4.84
C ILE A 210 -4.77 1.64 -3.91
N ASP A 211 -4.51 1.26 -2.66
CA ASP A 211 -5.48 1.14 -1.57
C ASP A 211 -5.57 2.38 -0.67
N ARG A 212 -4.83 3.43 -1.00
CA ARG A 212 -4.96 4.74 -0.34
C ARG A 212 -6.41 5.20 -0.43
N ARG A 213 -6.93 5.64 0.71
CA ARG A 213 -8.28 6.20 0.77
C ARG A 213 -8.31 7.52 -0.02
N GLY A 214 -9.17 7.59 -1.02
CA GLY A 214 -9.39 8.83 -1.78
C GLY A 214 -8.45 9.01 -2.96
N LEU A 215 -7.66 7.99 -3.32
CA LEU A 215 -6.80 8.01 -4.51
C LEU A 215 -7.58 8.40 -5.77
N GLU A 216 -8.82 7.91 -5.94
CA GLU A 216 -9.62 8.24 -7.13
C GLU A 216 -9.93 9.75 -7.21
N LEU A 217 -10.13 10.40 -6.05
CA LEU A 217 -10.33 11.85 -5.98
C LEU A 217 -9.02 12.62 -6.20
N GLU A 218 -7.89 12.06 -5.79
CA GLU A 218 -6.56 12.65 -6.00
C GLU A 218 -6.20 12.66 -7.49
N VAL A 219 -6.42 11.54 -8.18
CA VAL A 219 -6.22 11.41 -9.62
C VAL A 219 -7.17 12.34 -10.40
N GLU A 220 -8.44 12.42 -9.99
CA GLU A 220 -9.40 13.36 -10.57
C GLU A 220 -8.96 14.82 -10.41
N ARG A 221 -8.47 15.19 -9.22
CA ARG A 221 -7.93 16.54 -8.97
C ARG A 221 -6.69 16.82 -9.80
N LEU A 222 -5.78 15.84 -9.92
CA LEU A 222 -4.60 15.94 -10.76
C LEU A 222 -5.00 16.21 -12.22
N ARG A 223 -5.96 15.45 -12.76
CA ARG A 223 -6.49 15.64 -14.11
C ARG A 223 -7.06 17.05 -14.33
N ARG A 224 -7.87 17.53 -13.38
CA ARG A 224 -8.44 18.90 -13.45
C ARG A 224 -7.38 19.98 -13.38
N LYS A 225 -6.38 19.83 -12.52
CA LYS A 225 -5.32 20.83 -12.31
C LYS A 225 -4.33 20.90 -13.46
N THR A 226 -4.05 19.77 -14.10
CA THR A 226 -3.07 19.67 -15.19
C THR A 226 -3.71 19.80 -16.57
N HIS A 227 -5.03 19.64 -16.68
CA HIS A 227 -5.75 19.53 -17.96
C HIS A 227 -5.23 18.42 -18.88
N CYS A 228 -4.43 17.48 -18.34
CA CYS A 228 -3.83 16.39 -19.10
C CYS A 228 -4.78 15.19 -19.17
N ALA A 229 -4.69 14.42 -20.25
CA ALA A 229 -5.26 13.07 -20.26
C ALA A 229 -4.28 12.11 -19.58
N ILE A 230 -4.81 11.19 -18.76
CA ILE A 230 -4.01 10.15 -18.11
C ILE A 230 -4.29 8.84 -18.83
N VAL A 231 -3.26 8.28 -19.47
CA VAL A 231 -3.37 7.07 -20.29
C VAL A 231 -2.46 5.96 -19.76
N PRO A 232 -2.82 4.68 -19.94
CA PRO A 232 -1.93 3.58 -19.58
C PRO A 232 -0.61 3.69 -20.33
N GLY A 233 0.48 3.33 -19.66
CA GLY A 233 1.79 3.20 -20.28
C GLY A 233 2.92 3.49 -19.30
N LYS A 234 4.14 3.19 -19.73
CA LYS A 234 5.37 3.61 -19.08
C LYS A 234 6.07 4.66 -19.94
N ASN A 235 6.90 5.46 -19.29
CA ASN A 235 7.88 6.33 -19.91
C ASN A 235 9.16 6.28 -19.06
N SER A 236 10.21 6.98 -19.51
CA SER A 236 11.51 6.98 -18.85
C SER A 236 11.45 7.37 -17.38
N VAL A 237 10.57 8.31 -17.00
CA VAL A 237 10.38 8.72 -15.60
C VAL A 237 9.77 7.60 -14.74
N ILE A 238 8.77 6.89 -15.27
CA ILE A 238 8.16 5.75 -14.57
C ILE A 238 9.15 4.59 -14.45
N GLU A 239 9.94 4.33 -15.48
CA GLU A 239 10.99 3.30 -15.47
C GLU A 239 12.07 3.63 -14.44
N ALA A 240 12.52 4.89 -14.39
CA ALA A 240 13.49 5.37 -13.41
C ALA A 240 12.98 5.16 -11.97
N ILE A 241 11.76 5.61 -11.65
CA ILE A 241 11.24 5.45 -10.30
C ILE A 241 10.99 3.98 -9.94
N GLU A 242 10.62 3.14 -10.91
CA GLU A 242 10.48 1.71 -10.67
C GLU A 242 11.82 1.06 -10.28
N MET A 243 12.91 1.42 -10.96
CA MET A 243 14.26 0.97 -10.62
C MET A 243 14.70 1.51 -9.26
N GLU A 244 14.52 2.81 -9.00
CA GLU A 244 14.86 3.42 -7.72
C GLU A 244 14.08 2.79 -6.55
N LEU A 245 12.80 2.45 -6.74
CA LEU A 245 12.02 1.74 -5.74
C LEU A 245 12.58 0.34 -5.48
N LYS A 246 12.98 -0.41 -6.53
CA LYS A 246 13.62 -1.73 -6.37
C LYS A 246 14.88 -1.62 -5.53
N ASP A 247 15.75 -0.65 -5.83
CA ASP A 247 16.99 -0.43 -5.07
C ASP A 247 16.73 0.08 -3.65
N TYR A 248 15.73 0.94 -3.46
CA TYR A 248 15.30 1.39 -2.14
C TYR A 248 14.85 0.21 -1.28
N PHE A 249 13.97 -0.65 -1.79
CA PHE A 249 13.49 -1.83 -1.04
C PHE A 249 14.57 -2.90 -0.83
N ALA A 250 15.58 -2.96 -1.71
CA ALA A 250 16.77 -3.78 -1.51
C ALA A 250 17.75 -3.21 -0.47
N GLY A 251 17.59 -1.94 -0.09
CA GLY A 251 18.48 -1.24 0.84
C GLY A 251 19.74 -0.66 0.17
N HIS A 252 19.77 -0.57 -1.16
CA HIS A 252 20.88 -0.04 -1.94
C HIS A 252 20.75 1.45 -2.28
N LEU A 253 19.56 2.03 -2.11
CA LEU A 253 19.28 3.44 -2.42
C LEU A 253 18.91 4.24 -1.16
N SER A 254 19.60 5.35 -0.94
CA SER A 254 19.28 6.32 0.13
C SER A 254 18.60 7.59 -0.38
N THR A 255 18.71 7.90 -1.68
CA THR A 255 18.25 9.16 -2.27
C THR A 255 17.67 8.90 -3.66
N PHE A 256 16.44 9.36 -3.88
CA PHE A 256 15.76 9.31 -5.18
C PHE A 256 16.19 10.49 -6.05
N GLN A 257 16.43 10.23 -7.34
CA GLN A 257 16.81 11.23 -8.34
C GLN A 257 15.69 11.51 -9.35
N THR A 258 14.67 10.65 -9.41
CA THR A 258 13.51 10.87 -10.28
C THR A 258 12.95 12.30 -10.10
N PRO A 259 12.84 13.10 -11.18
CA PRO A 259 12.31 14.45 -11.10
C PRO A 259 10.86 14.46 -10.64
N LEU A 260 10.50 15.39 -9.73
CA LEU A 260 9.16 15.45 -9.14
C LEU A 260 8.42 16.73 -9.55
N LYS A 261 7.13 16.59 -9.87
CA LYS A 261 6.22 17.71 -10.04
C LYS A 261 5.29 17.83 -8.84
N LEU A 262 5.53 18.83 -7.98
CA LEU A 262 4.69 19.08 -6.82
C LEU A 262 3.41 19.83 -7.23
N THR A 263 2.25 19.21 -7.02
CA THR A 263 0.93 19.76 -7.42
C THR A 263 0.12 20.33 -6.23
N GLY A 264 0.78 20.62 -5.11
CA GLY A 264 0.14 21.16 -3.91
C GLY A 264 -0.13 22.66 -3.95
N THR A 265 -0.61 23.20 -2.83
CA THR A 265 -0.55 24.64 -2.54
C THR A 265 0.88 25.08 -2.24
N VAL A 266 1.16 26.38 -2.26
CA VAL A 266 2.49 26.92 -1.92
C VAL A 266 2.98 26.38 -0.57
N PHE A 267 2.11 26.39 0.45
CA PHE A 267 2.45 25.87 1.77
C PHE A 267 2.69 24.35 1.77
N GLN A 268 1.89 23.58 1.03
CA GLN A 268 2.11 22.14 0.90
C GLN A 268 3.45 21.83 0.23
N CYS A 269 3.78 22.53 -0.87
CA CYS A 269 5.05 22.36 -1.56
C CYS A 269 6.24 22.70 -0.65
N GLN A 270 6.15 23.76 0.15
CA GLN A 270 7.18 24.10 1.15
C GLN A 270 7.35 22.99 2.19
N VAL A 271 6.24 22.45 2.74
CA VAL A 271 6.30 21.32 3.67
C VAL A 271 6.97 20.12 3.01
N TRP A 272 6.56 19.74 1.80
CA TRP A 272 7.12 18.59 1.09
C TRP A 272 8.61 18.74 0.74
N GLN A 273 9.03 19.94 0.36
CA GLN A 273 10.45 20.26 0.17
C GLN A 273 11.25 20.10 1.48
N THR A 274 10.68 20.50 2.62
CA THR A 274 11.30 20.26 3.93
C THR A 274 11.33 18.78 4.30
N LEU A 275 10.29 18.00 3.95
CA LEU A 275 10.28 16.54 4.17
C LEU A 275 11.44 15.86 3.44
N MET A 276 11.69 16.22 2.18
CA MET A 276 12.79 15.63 1.38
C MET A 276 14.18 15.88 1.99
N LYS A 277 14.31 16.85 2.91
CA LYS A 277 15.57 17.12 3.63
C LYS A 277 15.78 16.25 4.86
N ILE A 278 14.78 15.46 5.28
CA ILE A 278 14.92 14.54 6.41
C ILE A 278 15.75 13.33 5.94
N PRO A 279 16.94 13.06 6.52
CA PRO A 279 17.78 11.94 6.10
C PRO A 279 17.12 10.57 6.32
N LEU A 280 17.63 9.55 5.64
CA LEU A 280 17.22 8.16 5.86
C LEU A 280 17.55 7.73 7.30
N GLY A 281 16.61 7.04 7.96
CA GLY A 281 16.76 6.58 9.35
C GLY A 281 16.45 7.65 10.41
N GLU A 282 16.35 8.92 10.01
CA GLU A 282 15.95 10.00 10.89
C GLU A 282 14.43 10.23 10.89
N THR A 283 13.94 10.85 11.96
CA THR A 283 12.56 11.36 12.01
C THR A 283 12.53 12.79 12.49
N ARG A 284 11.42 13.47 12.20
CA ARG A 284 11.07 14.76 12.79
C ARG A 284 9.66 14.73 13.35
N SER A 285 9.37 15.60 14.30
CA SER A 285 8.01 15.84 14.77
C SER A 285 7.29 16.89 13.91
N TYR A 286 5.96 16.91 13.94
CA TYR A 286 5.18 17.97 13.28
C TYR A 286 5.53 19.37 13.81
N ALA A 287 5.89 19.47 15.09
CA ALA A 287 6.30 20.73 15.71
C ALA A 287 7.69 21.17 15.22
N GLU A 288 8.65 20.26 15.13
CA GLU A 288 9.99 20.54 14.57
C GLU A 288 9.90 20.99 13.11
N LEU A 289 9.07 20.33 12.29
CA LEU A 289 8.83 20.77 10.92
C LEU A 289 8.22 22.17 10.84
N ALA A 290 7.28 22.48 11.75
CA ALA A 290 6.68 23.81 11.83
C ALA A 290 7.73 24.88 12.21
N GLN A 291 8.66 24.55 13.10
CA GLN A 291 9.79 25.41 13.46
C GLN A 291 10.75 25.61 12.28
N LEU A 292 11.12 24.55 11.56
CA LEU A 292 11.98 24.62 10.36
C LEU A 292 11.38 25.48 9.24
N LEU A 293 10.06 25.61 9.20
CA LEU A 293 9.32 26.47 8.27
C LEU A 293 9.10 27.89 8.80
N CYS A 294 9.72 28.25 9.93
CA CYS A 294 9.53 29.53 10.63
C CYS A 294 8.05 29.82 10.97
N LYS A 295 7.26 28.78 11.23
CA LYS A 295 5.82 28.83 11.54
C LYS A 295 5.50 27.93 12.73
N PRO A 296 6.05 28.18 13.93
CA PRO A 296 6.02 27.25 15.07
C PRO A 296 4.60 26.85 15.52
N THR A 297 3.60 27.72 15.32
CA THR A 297 2.18 27.45 15.68
C THR A 297 1.44 26.62 14.62
N ALA A 298 2.03 26.40 13.44
CA ALA A 298 1.37 25.76 12.30
C ALA A 298 1.47 24.22 12.28
N TYR A 299 1.78 23.57 13.39
CA TYR A 299 1.98 22.11 13.46
C TYR A 299 0.78 21.29 12.93
N ARG A 300 -0.46 21.74 13.15
CA ARG A 300 -1.66 21.09 12.57
C ARG A 300 -1.73 21.23 11.06
N ALA A 301 -1.39 22.41 10.53
CA ALA A 301 -1.36 22.65 9.09
C ALA A 301 -0.25 21.82 8.42
N VAL A 302 0.92 21.71 9.06
CA VAL A 302 2.00 20.82 8.63
C VAL A 302 1.54 19.36 8.60
N ALA A 303 0.82 18.90 9.64
CA ALA A 303 0.27 17.54 9.65
C ALA A 303 -0.71 17.27 8.51
N GLN A 304 -1.57 18.24 8.17
CA GLN A 304 -2.48 18.15 7.02
C GLN A 304 -1.71 18.14 5.69
N ALA A 305 -0.71 19.00 5.53
CA ALA A 305 0.13 19.03 4.34
C ALA A 305 0.93 17.73 4.16
N ASN A 306 1.46 17.16 5.25
CA ASN A 306 2.13 15.86 5.25
C ASN A 306 1.18 14.74 4.80
N GLY A 307 -0.07 14.75 5.28
CA GLY A 307 -1.10 13.80 4.87
C GLY A 307 -1.58 13.96 3.42
N ALA A 308 -1.39 15.14 2.83
CA ALA A 308 -1.73 15.45 1.45
C ALA A 308 -0.62 15.12 0.44
N ASN A 309 0.54 14.61 0.90
CA ASN A 309 1.59 14.12 0.01
C ASN A 309 1.04 13.05 -0.94
N GLN A 310 1.31 13.16 -2.24
CA GLN A 310 0.88 12.25 -3.31
C GLN A 310 2.04 11.50 -3.96
N ILE A 311 3.27 11.66 -3.46
CA ILE A 311 4.46 10.96 -3.94
C ILE A 311 5.06 10.23 -2.74
N ALA A 312 4.38 9.15 -2.34
CA ALA A 312 4.74 8.32 -1.20
C ALA A 312 6.16 7.74 -1.35
N ILE A 313 6.81 7.49 -0.20
CA ILE A 313 8.20 7.00 -0.08
C ILE A 313 9.23 8.05 -0.51
N VAL A 314 9.13 8.57 -1.74
CA VAL A 314 10.07 9.55 -2.31
C VAL A 314 10.02 10.87 -1.56
N ILE A 315 8.82 11.43 -1.35
CA ILE A 315 8.62 12.50 -0.36
C ILE A 315 8.35 11.78 0.97
N PRO A 316 9.30 11.80 1.93
CA PRO A 316 9.32 10.83 3.03
C PRO A 316 8.39 11.23 4.19
N CYS A 317 7.09 11.35 3.92
CA CYS A 317 6.08 11.71 4.91
C CYS A 317 5.90 10.66 6.02
N HIS A 318 6.44 9.45 5.84
CA HIS A 318 6.55 8.41 6.88
C HIS A 318 7.59 8.74 7.95
N ARG A 319 8.59 9.58 7.66
CA ARG A 319 9.62 10.03 8.62
C ARG A 319 9.11 11.05 9.65
N VAL A 320 7.84 11.47 9.55
CA VAL A 320 7.24 12.41 10.52
C VAL A 320 6.43 11.66 11.57
N ILE A 321 6.76 11.85 12.84
CA ILE A 321 6.08 11.20 13.98
C ILE A 321 5.51 12.22 14.97
N ASN A 322 4.72 11.77 15.94
CA ASN A 322 4.26 12.65 17.01
C ASN A 322 5.41 12.94 17.97
N SER A 323 5.37 14.06 18.69
CA SER A 323 6.41 14.46 19.65
C SER A 323 6.59 13.48 20.81
N ASN A 324 5.60 12.63 21.09
CA ASN A 324 5.69 11.55 22.08
C ASN A 324 6.26 10.23 21.50
N ASN A 325 6.95 10.30 20.36
CA ASN A 325 7.49 9.16 19.61
C ASN A 325 6.45 8.14 19.10
N SER A 326 5.15 8.42 19.22
CA SER A 326 4.11 7.56 18.64
C SER A 326 3.95 7.80 17.14
N LEU A 327 3.53 6.77 16.42
CA LEU A 327 3.22 6.88 14.99
C LEU A 327 1.97 7.74 14.78
N GLY A 328 2.15 8.88 14.11
CA GLY A 328 1.04 9.66 13.55
C GLY A 328 0.40 8.97 12.34
N GLY A 329 -0.67 9.58 11.80
CA GLY A 329 -1.33 9.11 10.59
C GLY A 329 -0.40 9.00 9.38
N TYR A 330 -0.73 8.12 8.44
CA TYR A 330 -0.03 7.95 7.16
C TYR A 330 -1.04 7.62 6.05
N GLY A 331 -0.90 8.26 4.88
CA GLY A 331 -1.80 8.09 3.74
C GLY A 331 -1.92 6.63 3.28
N GLY A 332 -0.78 5.93 3.25
CA GLY A 332 -0.70 4.49 2.94
C GLY A 332 -0.96 3.55 4.14
N GLY A 333 -1.41 4.07 5.29
CA GLY A 333 -1.70 3.27 6.49
C GLY A 333 -0.52 3.09 7.46
N ILE A 334 -0.82 3.02 8.76
CA ILE A 334 0.20 3.01 9.84
C ILE A 334 1.17 1.82 9.72
N ALA A 335 0.71 0.67 9.24
CA ALA A 335 1.56 -0.52 9.06
C ALA A 335 2.69 -0.29 8.04
N ARG A 336 2.40 0.36 6.91
CA ARG A 336 3.42 0.71 5.90
C ARG A 336 4.42 1.70 6.49
N LYS A 337 3.93 2.71 7.20
CA LYS A 337 4.81 3.68 7.89
C LYS A 337 5.76 2.99 8.88
N LYS A 338 5.26 2.07 9.71
CA LYS A 338 6.09 1.31 10.64
C LYS A 338 7.15 0.50 9.88
N TRP A 339 6.74 -0.22 8.84
CA TRP A 339 7.66 -1.02 8.03
C TRP A 339 8.74 -0.16 7.37
N LEU A 340 8.38 0.99 6.78
CA LEU A 340 9.33 1.91 6.13
C LEU A 340 10.34 2.47 7.13
N LEU A 341 9.91 2.83 8.34
CA LEU A 341 10.83 3.28 9.40
C LEU A 341 11.81 2.18 9.81
N GLU A 342 11.32 0.95 9.99
CA GLU A 342 12.16 -0.21 10.31
C GLU A 342 13.12 -0.58 9.18
N HIS A 343 12.67 -0.45 7.93
CA HIS A 343 13.49 -0.64 6.73
C HIS A 343 14.65 0.35 6.67
N GLU A 344 14.39 1.60 7.03
CA GLU A 344 15.38 2.68 7.08
C GLU A 344 16.27 2.63 8.34
N GLY A 345 16.23 1.55 9.13
CA GLY A 345 17.10 1.35 10.29
C GLY A 345 16.57 1.93 11.61
N LYS A 346 15.33 2.43 11.63
CA LYS A 346 14.70 2.92 12.87
C LYS A 346 13.84 1.83 13.52
N SER A 347 14.36 1.20 14.56
CA SER A 347 13.59 0.22 15.34
C SER A 347 12.42 0.88 16.07
N CYS A 348 11.20 0.72 15.54
CA CYS A 348 9.94 1.09 16.22
C CYS A 348 9.42 -0.05 17.11
N LEU A 349 10.31 -0.70 17.87
CA LEU A 349 9.87 -1.67 18.88
C LEU A 349 9.36 -0.92 20.11
N PRO A 350 8.18 -1.29 20.66
CA PRO A 350 7.80 -0.83 21.98
C PRO A 350 8.83 -1.36 22.98
N SER A 351 9.26 -0.52 23.93
CA SER A 351 9.97 -0.98 25.12
C SER A 351 9.08 -2.01 25.81
N ILE A 352 9.37 -3.30 25.64
CA ILE A 352 8.77 -4.35 26.47
C ILE A 352 9.44 -4.17 27.82
N ASN A 353 8.76 -3.47 28.71
CA ASN A 353 9.16 -3.39 30.10
C ASN A 353 8.87 -4.76 30.71
N ILE A 354 9.81 -5.69 30.58
CA ILE A 354 9.83 -6.91 31.38
C ILE A 354 10.39 -6.45 32.73
N GLN A 355 9.49 -6.05 33.63
CA GLN A 355 9.87 -6.00 35.04
C GLN A 355 10.00 -7.45 35.55
N PRO A 356 11.00 -7.70 36.41
CA PRO A 356 11.39 -9.04 36.85
C PRO A 356 10.30 -9.78 37.63
#